data_AF-A0AAP0PEB7-F1
#
_entry.id   AF-A0AAP0PEB7-F1
#
_cell.length_a   1.000
_cell.length_b   1.000
_cell.length_c   1.000
_cell.angle_alpha   90.00
_cell.angle_beta   90.00
_cell.angle_gamma   90.00
#
_symmetry.space_group_name_H-M   'P 1'
#
loop_
_entity.id
_entity.type
_entity.pdbx_description
1 polymer ?
#
loop_
_entity_poly.entity_id
_entity_poly.type
_entity_poly.pdbx_seq_one_letter_code
_entity_poly.pdbx_strand_id
1 'polypeptide(L)'
;MSVGREFFEMPMEDREKLYYDGYEKLVKVASSVVYDIEDVHYWRDNLRHVCHPVEESIHFWPSKPLREVVAAYSVQVRALALKLLELIADGLGLKSNYFDGELTQMQTILVNHYPPCPDPSLTLGLPVHKDPTLITLLLQDLFGLQVLKDGEWMGVDPLPGAFVVILGYPMQVRT
;
A
#
# COMPACT_ATOMS: atom_id res chain seq x y z
N MET A 1 3.72 4.35 13.39
CA MET A 1 3.03 3.08 13.72
C MET A 1 4.08 2.02 13.97
N SER A 2 4.10 1.40 15.15
CA SER A 2 5.17 0.45 15.53
C SER A 2 4.97 -0.97 14.96
N VAL A 3 3.73 -1.43 14.79
CA VAL A 3 3.43 -2.84 14.45
C VAL A 3 3.97 -3.35 13.11
N GLY A 4 4.04 -2.48 12.09
CA GLY A 4 4.62 -2.86 10.80
C GLY A 4 6.13 -3.08 10.91
N ARG A 5 6.81 -2.22 11.67
CA ARG A 5 8.24 -2.36 11.97
C ARG A 5 8.51 -3.60 12.82
N GLU A 6 7.72 -3.80 13.88
CA GLU A 6 7.78 -4.98 14.74
C GLU A 6 7.67 -6.27 13.92
N PHE A 7 6.76 -6.33 12.93
CA PHE A 7 6.67 -7.48 12.02
C PHE A 7 7.99 -7.72 11.29
N PHE A 8 8.59 -6.71 10.65
CA PHE A 8 9.84 -6.89 9.91
C PHE A 8 11.08 -7.12 10.79
N GLU A 9 10.99 -6.86 12.10
CA GLU A 9 12.02 -7.17 13.09
C GLU A 9 11.87 -8.60 13.67
N MET A 10 10.77 -9.31 13.40
CA MET A 10 10.59 -10.71 13.82
C MET A 10 11.64 -11.65 13.21
N PRO A 11 11.99 -12.76 13.89
CA PRO A 11 12.82 -13.81 13.32
C PRO A 11 12.33 -14.27 11.94
N MET A 12 13.26 -14.65 11.06
CA MET A 12 12.91 -15.11 9.71
C MET A 12 12.00 -16.34 9.75
N GLU A 13 12.23 -17.28 10.68
CA GLU A 13 11.45 -18.51 10.88
C GLU A 13 9.95 -18.23 11.13
N ASP A 14 9.61 -17.06 11.70
CA ASP A 14 8.24 -16.66 11.97
C ASP A 14 7.56 -16.02 10.74
N ARG A 15 8.36 -15.55 9.77
CA ARG A 15 7.89 -14.86 8.57
C ARG A 15 8.02 -15.67 7.28
N GLU A 16 8.93 -16.64 7.23
CA GLU A 16 9.28 -17.42 6.03
C GLU A 16 8.05 -18.07 5.38
N LYS A 17 7.09 -18.52 6.19
CA LYS A 17 5.86 -19.19 5.73
C LYS A 17 4.95 -18.27 4.93
N LEU A 18 5.12 -16.96 5.09
CA LEU A 18 4.38 -15.94 4.37
C LEU A 18 5.08 -15.51 3.08
N TYR A 19 6.38 -15.82 2.91
CA TYR A 19 7.06 -15.49 1.66
C TYR A 19 6.43 -16.26 0.52
N TYR A 20 6.08 -15.53 -0.53
CA TYR A 20 5.45 -16.09 -1.71
C TYR A 20 5.59 -15.17 -2.90
N ASP A 21 6.19 -15.69 -3.96
CA ASP A 21 6.45 -14.95 -5.19
C ASP A 21 5.37 -15.20 -6.26
N GLY A 22 4.12 -14.95 -5.89
CA GLY A 22 2.94 -15.09 -6.75
C GLY A 22 1.79 -14.20 -6.29
N TYR A 23 0.72 -14.06 -7.07
CA TYR A 23 -0.41 -13.16 -6.79
C TYR A 23 -1.61 -13.83 -6.10
N GLU A 24 -1.58 -15.15 -5.99
CA GLU A 24 -2.70 -16.02 -5.60
C GLU A 24 -2.98 -15.98 -4.10
N LYS A 25 -1.97 -15.65 -3.27
CA LYS A 25 -2.13 -15.59 -1.82
C LYS A 25 -2.74 -14.27 -1.38
N LEU A 26 -3.79 -14.37 -0.55
CA LEU A 26 -4.46 -13.23 0.09
C LEU A 26 -3.53 -12.47 1.05
N VAL A 27 -2.57 -13.16 1.66
CA VAL A 27 -1.50 -12.60 2.49
C VAL A 27 -0.16 -13.15 2.04
N LYS A 28 0.79 -12.26 1.78
CA LYS A 28 2.15 -12.63 1.41
C LYS A 28 3.17 -11.60 1.83
N VAL A 29 4.38 -12.09 2.10
CA VAL A 29 5.60 -11.28 2.08
C VAL A 29 6.28 -11.47 0.74
N ALA A 30 6.75 -10.40 0.14
CA ALA A 30 7.56 -10.44 -1.07
C ALA A 30 8.77 -9.50 -0.90
N SER A 31 9.91 -9.91 -1.44
CA SER A 31 11.04 -9.02 -1.64
C SER A 31 10.92 -8.41 -3.04
N SER A 32 11.24 -7.13 -3.19
CA SER A 32 11.05 -6.38 -4.45
C SER A 32 9.57 -6.29 -4.91
N VAL A 33 9.22 -6.53 -6.19
CA VAL A 33 7.84 -6.59 -6.71
C VAL A 33 7.42 -8.03 -7.04
N VAL A 34 8.16 -8.71 -7.92
CA VAL A 34 8.09 -10.15 -8.22
C VAL A 34 9.50 -10.66 -8.52
N TYR A 35 10.15 -11.21 -7.50
CA TYR A 35 11.60 -11.39 -7.46
C TYR A 35 12.13 -12.30 -8.59
N ASP A 36 11.42 -13.38 -8.89
CA ASP A 36 11.86 -14.44 -9.82
C ASP A 36 11.79 -14.04 -11.30
N ILE A 37 11.06 -12.97 -11.64
CA ILE A 37 10.86 -12.53 -13.04
C ILE A 37 11.44 -11.13 -13.32
N GLU A 38 12.05 -10.49 -12.32
CA GLU A 38 12.65 -9.18 -12.45
C GLU A 38 14.11 -9.24 -12.93
N ASP A 39 14.45 -8.38 -13.89
CA ASP A 39 15.85 -8.15 -14.28
C ASP A 39 16.61 -7.29 -13.25
N VAL A 40 15.87 -6.46 -12.51
CA VAL A 40 16.40 -5.53 -11.49
C VAL A 40 15.56 -5.66 -10.22
N HIS A 41 16.20 -6.04 -9.14
CA HIS A 41 15.58 -6.13 -7.82
C HIS A 41 15.60 -4.79 -7.09
N TYR A 42 14.46 -4.44 -6.48
CA TYR A 42 14.26 -3.21 -5.74
C TYR A 42 14.53 -3.42 -4.25
N TRP A 43 15.08 -2.39 -3.61
CA TRP A 43 15.57 -2.44 -2.22
C TRP A 43 14.43 -2.33 -1.20
N ARG A 44 13.56 -3.33 -1.17
CA ARG A 44 12.39 -3.39 -0.28
C ARG A 44 11.98 -4.83 0.03
N ASP A 45 11.40 -5.01 1.19
CA ASP A 45 10.46 -6.09 1.47
C ASP A 45 9.06 -5.49 1.66
N ASN A 46 8.02 -6.28 1.40
CA ASN A 46 6.65 -5.83 1.62
C ASN A 46 5.76 -6.95 2.12
N LEU A 47 4.87 -6.61 3.06
CA LEU A 47 3.77 -7.45 3.49
C LEU A 47 2.50 -6.92 2.83
N ARG A 48 1.88 -7.75 1.99
CA ARG A 48 0.60 -7.46 1.35
C ARG A 48 -0.48 -8.31 1.98
N HIS A 49 -1.62 -7.72 2.33
CA HIS A 49 -2.80 -8.50 2.67
C HIS A 49 -4.11 -7.83 2.21
N VAL A 50 -5.06 -8.66 1.77
CA VAL A 50 -6.45 -8.23 1.50
C VAL A 50 -7.14 -7.92 2.83
N CYS A 51 -7.91 -6.83 2.84
CA CYS A 51 -8.43 -6.20 4.05
C CYS A 51 -9.95 -6.05 4.11
N HIS A 52 -10.65 -6.25 2.99
CA HIS A 52 -12.09 -6.07 2.93
C HIS A 52 -12.75 -7.24 2.17
N PRO A 53 -13.81 -7.85 2.74
CA PRO A 53 -14.30 -7.68 4.12
C PRO A 53 -13.28 -8.11 5.18
N VAL A 54 -13.24 -7.42 6.33
CA VAL A 54 -12.25 -7.70 7.39
C VAL A 54 -12.53 -9.07 7.98
N GLU A 55 -13.80 -9.39 8.20
CA GLU A 55 -14.30 -10.62 8.82
C GLU A 55 -13.88 -11.87 8.02
N GLU A 56 -13.82 -11.75 6.69
CA GLU A 56 -13.41 -12.83 5.80
C GLU A 56 -11.87 -12.95 5.71
N SER A 57 -11.16 -11.83 5.88
CA SER A 57 -9.73 -11.74 5.61
C SER A 57 -8.85 -11.93 6.86
N ILE A 58 -9.36 -11.57 8.05
CA ILE A 58 -8.60 -11.44 9.30
C ILE A 58 -7.90 -12.73 9.74
N HIS A 59 -8.45 -13.89 9.36
CA HIS A 59 -7.91 -15.20 9.70
C HIS A 59 -6.61 -15.54 8.96
N PHE A 60 -6.33 -14.89 7.83
CA PHE A 60 -5.12 -15.11 7.04
C PHE A 60 -3.93 -14.22 7.47
N TRP A 61 -4.18 -13.23 8.33
CA TRP A 61 -3.16 -12.25 8.69
C TRP A 61 -2.21 -12.79 9.78
N PRO A 62 -0.95 -12.28 9.84
CA PRO A 62 -0.04 -12.63 10.92
C PRO A 62 -0.68 -12.39 12.30
N SER A 63 -0.26 -13.15 13.31
CA SER A 63 -0.85 -13.11 14.65
C SER A 63 -0.56 -11.80 15.40
N LYS A 64 -0.98 -11.70 16.67
CA LYS A 64 -0.89 -10.48 17.47
C LYS A 64 0.57 -10.03 17.66
N PRO A 65 0.85 -8.70 17.70
CA PRO A 65 -0.12 -7.59 17.77
C PRO A 65 -0.62 -7.06 16.41
N LEU A 66 -0.07 -7.53 15.28
CA LEU A 66 -0.33 -6.95 13.97
C LEU A 66 -1.82 -7.01 13.58
N ARG A 67 -2.47 -8.16 13.79
CA ARG A 67 -3.84 -8.44 13.34
C ARG A 67 -4.89 -7.43 13.82
N GLU A 68 -4.90 -7.11 15.11
CA GLU A 68 -5.95 -6.27 15.72
C GLU A 68 -5.80 -4.81 15.31
N VAL A 69 -4.56 -4.31 15.30
CA VAL A 69 -4.25 -2.95 14.88
C VAL A 69 -4.59 -2.75 13.40
N VAL A 70 -4.17 -3.69 12.56
CA VAL A 70 -4.45 -3.66 11.13
C VAL A 70 -5.95 -3.78 10.82
N ALA A 71 -6.71 -4.57 11.61
CA ALA A 71 -8.16 -4.67 11.45
C ALA A 71 -8.84 -3.33 11.70
N ALA A 72 -8.55 -2.70 12.85
CA ALA A 72 -9.09 -1.39 13.20
C ALA A 72 -8.70 -0.34 12.16
N TYR A 73 -7.43 -0.34 11.74
CA TYR A 73 -6.94 0.58 10.71
C TYR A 73 -7.63 0.38 9.36
N SER A 74 -7.84 -0.88 8.93
CA SER A 74 -8.51 -1.21 7.66
C SER A 74 -9.90 -0.62 7.58
N VAL A 75 -10.70 -0.74 8.65
CA VAL A 75 -12.06 -0.19 8.74
C VAL A 75 -12.04 1.34 8.62
N GLN A 76 -11.16 2.01 9.39
CA GLN A 76 -11.10 3.48 9.42
C GLN A 76 -10.61 4.06 8.10
N VAL A 77 -9.56 3.48 7.52
CA VAL A 77 -8.99 3.93 6.23
C VAL A 77 -9.96 3.67 5.08
N ARG A 78 -10.73 2.58 5.12
CA ARG A 78 -11.79 2.33 4.14
C ARG A 78 -12.85 3.42 4.19
N ALA A 79 -13.34 3.75 5.39
CA ALA A 79 -14.35 4.80 5.55
C ALA A 79 -13.83 6.15 5.02
N LEU A 80 -12.57 6.51 5.31
CA LEU A 80 -11.93 7.71 4.77
C LEU A 80 -11.83 7.67 3.24
N ALA A 81 -11.36 6.56 2.66
CA ALA A 81 -11.22 6.41 1.22
C ALA A 81 -12.56 6.57 0.50
N LEU A 82 -13.62 5.91 0.99
CA LEU A 82 -14.97 6.05 0.44
C LEU A 82 -15.47 7.49 0.54
N LYS A 83 -15.21 8.16 1.67
CA LYS A 83 -15.63 9.56 1.83
C LYS A 83 -14.90 10.50 0.86
N LEU A 84 -13.61 10.27 0.62
CA LEU A 84 -12.85 11.05 -0.36
C LEU A 84 -13.37 10.81 -1.78
N LEU A 85 -13.73 9.58 -2.13
CA LEU A 85 -14.31 9.26 -3.43
C LEU A 85 -15.66 9.95 -3.66
N GLU A 86 -16.54 10.00 -2.65
CA GLU A 86 -17.78 10.79 -2.70
C GLU A 86 -17.49 12.27 -2.98
N LEU A 87 -16.53 12.87 -2.24
CA LEU A 87 -16.18 14.28 -2.39
C LEU A 87 -15.55 14.59 -3.75
N ILE A 88 -14.73 13.67 -4.28
CA ILE A 88 -14.17 13.78 -5.63
C ILE A 88 -15.29 13.72 -6.67
N ALA A 89 -16.24 12.78 -6.53
CA ALA A 89 -17.38 12.68 -7.43
C ALA A 89 -18.22 13.97 -7.43
N ASP A 90 -18.54 14.50 -6.25
CA ASP A 90 -19.28 15.76 -6.09
C ASP A 90 -18.53 16.94 -6.74
N GLY A 91 -17.21 17.04 -6.51
CA GLY A 91 -16.36 18.08 -7.09
C GLY A 91 -16.27 18.03 -8.63
N LEU A 92 -16.48 16.86 -9.21
CA LEU A 92 -16.55 16.65 -10.67
C LEU A 92 -17.97 16.78 -11.23
N GLY A 93 -18.99 17.06 -10.39
CA GLY A 93 -20.39 17.10 -10.81
C GLY A 93 -20.99 15.73 -11.14
N LEU A 94 -20.36 14.66 -10.66
CA LEU A 94 -20.86 13.29 -10.77
C LEU A 94 -21.84 12.99 -9.63
N LYS A 95 -22.57 11.86 -9.72
CA LYS A 95 -23.38 11.39 -8.60
C LYS A 95 -22.47 10.95 -7.46
N SER A 96 -22.86 11.18 -6.21
CA SER A 96 -22.07 10.79 -5.03
C SER A 96 -21.71 9.30 -4.98
N ASN A 97 -22.55 8.44 -5.55
CA ASN A 97 -22.34 7.00 -5.65
C ASN A 97 -21.63 6.54 -6.93
N TYR A 98 -20.99 7.46 -7.67
CA TYR A 98 -20.37 7.16 -8.97
C TYR A 98 -19.30 6.06 -8.89
N PHE A 99 -18.55 6.00 -7.80
CA PHE A 99 -17.48 5.02 -7.57
C PHE A 99 -17.94 3.78 -6.79
N ASP A 100 -19.23 3.63 -6.50
CA ASP A 100 -19.75 2.48 -5.76
C ASP A 100 -19.71 1.19 -6.59
N GLY A 101 -19.89 0.06 -5.91
CA GLY A 101 -19.91 -1.26 -6.54
C GLY A 101 -18.51 -1.83 -6.78
N GLU A 102 -18.29 -2.45 -7.94
CA GLU A 102 -17.07 -3.22 -8.24
C GLU A 102 -15.77 -2.42 -8.06
N LEU A 103 -15.81 -1.10 -8.20
CA LEU A 103 -14.64 -0.22 -8.06
C LEU A 103 -14.12 -0.10 -6.63
N THR A 104 -14.96 -0.39 -5.64
CA THR A 104 -14.65 -0.24 -4.21
C THR A 104 -14.83 -1.54 -3.43
N GLN A 105 -15.01 -2.67 -4.13
CA GLN A 105 -15.19 -4.00 -3.51
C GLN A 105 -13.93 -4.56 -2.87
N MET A 106 -12.73 -4.17 -3.33
CA MET A 106 -11.48 -4.70 -2.79
C MET A 106 -10.70 -3.60 -2.06
N GLN A 107 -10.14 -3.96 -0.90
CA GLN A 107 -9.15 -3.16 -0.19
C GLN A 107 -7.92 -4.02 0.09
N THR A 108 -6.74 -3.49 -0.18
CA THR A 108 -5.47 -4.13 0.17
C THR A 108 -4.63 -3.15 0.96
N ILE A 109 -3.92 -3.64 1.97
CA ILE A 109 -2.86 -2.89 2.65
C ILE A 109 -1.52 -3.49 2.24
N LEU A 110 -0.58 -2.59 1.94
CA LEU A 110 0.82 -2.91 1.72
C LEU A 110 1.64 -2.22 2.81
N VAL A 111 2.38 -3.00 3.58
CA VAL A 111 3.40 -2.49 4.51
C VAL A 111 4.74 -2.64 3.81
N ASN A 112 5.32 -1.51 3.37
CA ASN A 112 6.63 -1.50 2.73
C ASN A 112 7.72 -1.29 3.77
N HIS A 113 8.75 -2.13 3.72
CA HIS A 113 9.93 -2.05 4.55
C HIS A 113 11.16 -1.82 3.68
N TYR A 114 11.81 -0.67 3.88
CA TYR A 114 13.00 -0.26 3.15
C TYR A 114 14.20 -0.34 4.12
N PRO A 115 14.96 -1.45 4.13
CA PRO A 115 16.13 -1.57 4.99
C PRO A 115 17.21 -0.55 4.56
N PRO A 116 18.15 -0.17 5.44
CA PRO A 116 19.27 0.69 5.06
C PRO A 116 20.03 0.12 3.85
N CYS A 117 20.29 0.97 2.85
CA CYS A 117 21.00 0.59 1.64
C CYS A 117 22.47 1.05 1.72
N PRO A 118 23.47 0.17 1.47
CA PRO A 118 24.88 0.57 1.46
C PRO A 118 25.21 1.60 0.38
N ASP A 119 24.55 1.51 -0.79
CA ASP A 119 24.71 2.45 -1.88
C ASP A 119 23.34 2.77 -2.53
N PRO A 120 22.63 3.79 -2.02
CA PRO A 120 21.31 4.16 -2.52
C PRO A 120 21.34 4.79 -3.93
N SER A 121 22.51 5.04 -4.52
CA SER A 121 22.61 5.57 -5.89
C SER A 121 22.41 4.49 -6.96
N LEU A 122 22.53 3.21 -6.59
CA LEU A 122 22.49 2.07 -7.50
C LEU A 122 21.14 1.34 -7.52
N THR A 123 20.21 1.70 -6.65
CA THR A 123 18.92 1.00 -6.53
C THR A 123 17.80 1.97 -6.16
N LEU A 124 16.57 1.50 -6.34
CA LEU A 124 15.37 2.18 -5.89
C LEU A 124 14.65 1.29 -4.89
N GLY A 125 13.95 1.91 -3.93
CA GLY A 125 13.03 1.18 -3.07
C GLY A 125 11.85 0.61 -3.85
N LEU A 126 11.38 1.29 -4.90
CA LEU A 126 10.25 0.87 -5.73
C LEU A 126 10.47 1.41 -7.16
N PRO A 127 10.04 0.70 -8.23
CA PRO A 127 10.14 1.24 -9.58
C PRO A 127 9.28 2.49 -9.76
N VAL A 128 9.61 3.25 -10.79
CA VAL A 128 8.72 4.26 -11.36
C VAL A 128 7.44 3.56 -11.83
N HIS A 129 6.29 3.97 -11.31
CA HIS A 129 5.00 3.37 -11.64
C HIS A 129 3.84 4.36 -11.47
N LYS A 130 2.66 3.92 -11.91
CA LYS A 130 1.37 4.53 -11.56
C LYS A 130 0.57 3.52 -10.77
N ASP A 131 -0.15 3.98 -9.76
CA ASP A 131 -0.95 3.10 -8.92
C ASP A 131 -2.08 2.43 -9.72
N PRO A 132 -2.24 1.10 -9.60
CA PRO A 132 -3.33 0.35 -10.23
C PRO A 132 -4.64 0.36 -9.41
N THR A 133 -4.76 1.28 -8.47
CA THR A 133 -5.91 1.45 -7.58
C THR A 133 -6.67 2.74 -7.94
N LEU A 134 -7.94 2.84 -7.58
CA LEU A 134 -8.70 4.08 -7.78
C LEU A 134 -8.11 5.23 -6.95
N ILE A 135 -7.80 4.95 -5.68
CA ILE A 135 -7.21 5.87 -4.72
C ILE A 135 -6.30 5.09 -3.76
N THR A 136 -5.16 5.67 -3.43
CA THR A 136 -4.21 5.15 -2.42
C THR A 136 -4.08 6.17 -1.30
N LEU A 137 -4.17 5.68 -0.06
CA LEU A 137 -3.90 6.46 1.15
C LEU A 137 -2.59 5.98 1.76
N LEU A 138 -1.52 6.73 1.53
CA LEU A 138 -0.18 6.39 1.97
C LEU A 138 0.14 7.08 3.30
N LEU A 139 0.51 6.28 4.30
CA LEU A 139 1.08 6.77 5.55
C LEU A 139 2.60 6.60 5.51
N GLN A 140 3.34 7.71 5.64
CA GLN A 140 4.80 7.71 5.57
C GLN A 140 5.42 7.89 6.96
N ASP A 141 6.48 7.13 7.25
CA ASP A 141 7.30 7.28 8.46
C ASP A 141 8.58 8.09 8.19
N LEU A 142 9.13 7.96 6.99
CA LEU A 142 10.38 8.60 6.55
C LEU A 142 10.22 9.24 5.17
N PHE A 143 11.11 10.18 4.85
CA PHE A 143 11.26 10.73 3.50
C PHE A 143 11.72 9.64 2.53
N GLY A 144 11.21 9.68 1.29
CA GLY A 144 11.58 8.73 0.25
C GLY A 144 10.59 8.64 -0.92
N LEU A 145 9.33 9.03 -0.71
CA LEU A 145 8.39 9.19 -1.82
C LEU A 145 8.84 10.34 -2.72
N GLN A 146 8.90 10.06 -4.01
CA GLN A 146 9.09 11.07 -5.05
C GLN A 146 7.97 10.96 -6.08
N VAL A 147 7.52 12.09 -6.59
CA VAL A 147 6.51 12.19 -7.65
C VAL A 147 7.11 12.87 -8.87
N LEU A 148 6.83 12.35 -10.06
CA LEU A 148 7.28 12.95 -11.31
C LEU A 148 6.24 13.98 -11.78
N LYS A 149 6.63 15.25 -11.85
CA LYS A 149 5.79 16.35 -12.31
C LYS A 149 6.55 17.16 -13.34
N ASP A 150 5.96 17.35 -14.52
CA ASP A 150 6.52 18.17 -15.61
C ASP A 150 7.97 17.78 -16.00
N GLY A 151 8.30 16.49 -15.86
CA GLY A 151 9.64 15.94 -16.16
C GLY A 151 10.63 16.02 -15.00
N GLU A 152 10.24 16.57 -13.85
CA GLU A 152 11.09 16.72 -12.66
C GLU A 152 10.59 15.86 -11.49
N TRP A 153 11.53 15.24 -10.79
CA TRP A 153 11.23 14.48 -9.57
C TRP A 153 11.13 15.40 -8.37
N MET A 154 9.98 15.38 -7.71
CA MET A 154 9.71 16.15 -6.50
C MET A 154 9.61 15.22 -5.30
N GLY A 155 10.40 15.48 -4.25
CA GLY A 155 10.27 14.78 -2.97
C GLY A 155 9.01 15.20 -2.21
N VAL A 156 8.40 14.26 -1.50
CA VAL A 156 7.24 14.51 -0.64
C VAL A 156 7.62 14.29 0.82
N ASP A 157 7.65 15.38 1.58
CA ASP A 157 7.98 15.35 3.01
C ASP A 157 6.87 14.67 3.82
N PRO A 158 7.22 13.74 4.73
CA PRO A 158 6.25 13.14 5.62
C PRO A 158 5.74 14.19 6.63
N LEU A 159 4.43 14.41 6.65
CA LEU A 159 3.78 15.27 7.64
C LEU A 159 3.21 14.41 8.79
N PRO A 160 3.52 14.73 10.07
CA PRO A 160 3.00 13.97 11.20
C PRO A 160 1.47 13.89 11.20
N GLY A 161 0.93 12.68 11.22
CA GLY A 161 -0.52 12.43 11.27
C GLY A 161 -1.27 12.66 9.96
N ALA A 162 -0.56 12.85 8.84
CA ALA A 162 -1.18 13.04 7.53
C ALA A 162 -1.06 11.79 6.64
N PHE A 163 -2.02 11.66 5.73
CA PHE A 163 -1.92 10.76 4.58
C PHE A 163 -1.52 11.54 3.33
N VAL A 164 -0.68 10.93 2.50
CA VAL A 164 -0.56 11.31 1.10
C VAL A 164 -1.65 10.57 0.32
N VAL A 165 -2.48 11.33 -0.38
CA VAL A 165 -3.56 10.80 -1.22
C VAL A 165 -3.09 10.76 -2.66
N ILE A 166 -3.04 9.57 -3.26
CA ILE A 166 -2.62 9.36 -4.65
C ILE A 166 -3.83 8.88 -5.44
N LEU A 167 -4.10 9.52 -6.58
CA LEU A 167 -5.11 9.07 -7.54
C LEU A 167 -4.42 8.16 -8.57
N GLY A 168 -4.84 6.90 -8.63
CA GLY A 168 -4.24 5.96 -9.58
C GLY A 168 -4.82 6.09 -10.98
N TYR A 169 -4.25 5.36 -11.93
CA TYR A 169 -4.67 5.47 -13.33
C TYR A 169 -6.15 5.10 -13.59
N PRO A 170 -6.81 4.19 -12.84
CA PRO A 170 -8.24 3.95 -13.01
C PRO A 170 -9.09 5.18 -12.73
N MET A 171 -8.67 6.09 -11.83
CA MET A 171 -9.33 7.37 -11.61
C MET A 171 -9.25 8.21 -12.88
N GLN A 172 -8.03 8.39 -13.42
CA GLN A 172 -7.76 9.16 -14.63
C GLN A 172 -8.57 8.69 -15.85
N VAL A 173 -8.88 7.40 -15.95
CA VAL A 173 -9.67 6.85 -17.07
C VAL A 173 -11.17 7.09 -16.89
N ARG A 174 -11.66 7.20 -15.65
CA ARG A 174 -13.10 7.27 -15.33
C ARG A 174 -13.61 8.69 -15.16
N THR A 175 -12.73 9.66 -14.92
CA THR A 175 -13.07 11.07 -14.70
C THR A 175 -12.43 11.95 -15.76
#